data_AF-A0AAP0ENP6-F1
#
_entry.id   AF-A0AAP0ENP6-F1
#
_cell.length_a   1.000
_cell.length_b   1.000
_cell.length_c   1.000
_cell.angle_alpha   90.00
_cell.angle_beta   90.00
_cell.angle_gamma   90.00
#
_symmetry.space_group_name_H-M   'P 1'
#
loop_
_entity.id
_entity.type
_entity.pdbx_description
1 polymer ?
#
loop_
_entity_poly.entity_id
_entity_poly.type
_entity_poly.pdbx_seq_one_letter_code
_entity_poly.pdbx_strand_id
1 'polypeptide(L)'
;MAVISDVVDEVAEQQQEQKPSSSSASTPKNPVAVKDEAKEKGKENVRAPNKGNGLDLEKYSWTQTLQEVTVSVPVPEGTKSRFVVHEVKKNHLKVGLKGQPPIIDGELFQSVKVADCFWSLEDQKFISVLLTKQNQMDWWKCLVKGEPEVDTQKVEPASSKLSDLDPETRQTVEKMMFDQRQKSMGLPSSDEMQKQELLKKFMAQHPDMDFSKATMLG
;
A
#
# COMPACT_ATOMS: atom_id res chain seq x y z
N MET A 1 48.28 -34.63 -4.38
CA MET A 1 48.99 -34.57 -5.68
C MET A 1 47.93 -34.20 -6.71
N ALA A 2 47.86 -32.91 -7.07
CA ALA A 2 48.40 -32.31 -8.31
C ALA A 2 47.31 -32.33 -9.42
N VAL A 3 46.52 -31.24 -9.56
CA VAL A 3 46.55 -30.17 -10.60
C VAL A 3 46.21 -30.69 -12.01
N ILE A 4 45.31 -30.10 -12.81
CA ILE A 4 45.45 -28.91 -13.70
C ILE A 4 44.06 -28.71 -14.36
N SER A 5 43.32 -27.60 -14.18
CA SER A 5 43.28 -26.29 -14.90
C SER A 5 42.40 -26.22 -16.16
N ASP A 6 41.62 -25.13 -16.19
CA ASP A 6 40.79 -24.58 -17.28
C ASP A 6 41.49 -24.42 -18.63
N VAL A 7 40.73 -24.55 -19.73
CA VAL A 7 40.96 -23.84 -21.00
C VAL A 7 39.61 -23.49 -21.63
N VAL A 8 39.44 -22.21 -21.93
CA VAL A 8 38.39 -21.60 -22.78
C VAL A 8 39.01 -21.09 -24.08
N ASP A 9 38.14 -20.91 -25.10
CA ASP A 9 38.31 -20.21 -26.40
C ASP A 9 39.16 -20.94 -27.48
N GLU A 10 38.91 -20.91 -28.80
CA GLU A 10 38.07 -20.05 -29.66
C GLU A 10 37.95 -20.66 -31.10
N VAL A 11 36.95 -20.20 -31.86
CA VAL A 11 36.72 -20.12 -33.34
C VAL A 11 36.66 -21.34 -34.28
N ALA A 12 35.55 -21.42 -35.03
CA ALA A 12 35.58 -21.60 -36.50
C ALA A 12 34.32 -21.01 -37.15
N GLU A 13 34.54 -19.99 -37.98
CA GLU A 13 33.60 -19.27 -38.84
C GLU A 13 33.48 -19.97 -40.21
N GLN A 14 32.30 -19.97 -40.84
CA GLN A 14 32.19 -20.03 -42.30
C GLN A 14 30.89 -19.39 -42.80
N GLN A 15 31.07 -18.37 -43.66
CA GLN A 15 30.08 -17.56 -44.37
C GLN A 15 29.85 -18.09 -45.80
N GLN A 16 28.67 -17.79 -46.37
CA GLN A 16 28.38 -17.44 -47.78
C GLN A 16 26.91 -16.96 -47.85
N GLU A 17 26.58 -15.66 -47.99
CA GLU A 17 26.45 -14.82 -49.22
C GLU A 17 25.54 -15.45 -50.32
N GLN A 18 24.63 -14.77 -51.04
CA GLN A 18 24.12 -13.39 -51.13
C GLN A 18 22.81 -13.34 -51.97
N LYS A 19 22.15 -12.17 -51.88
CA LYS A 19 20.93 -11.53 -52.47
C LYS A 19 20.79 -11.51 -54.03
N PRO A 20 19.67 -11.03 -54.65
CA PRO A 20 19.21 -9.60 -54.68
C PRO A 20 17.66 -9.33 -54.66
N SER A 21 17.15 -8.36 -53.88
CA SER A 21 16.61 -6.99 -54.23
C SER A 21 15.43 -6.96 -55.23
N SER A 22 14.30 -6.25 -55.06
CA SER A 22 14.15 -4.80 -54.79
C SER A 22 12.71 -4.34 -54.43
N SER A 23 12.64 -3.38 -53.50
CA SER A 23 11.71 -2.25 -53.24
C SER A 23 10.34 -2.08 -53.93
N SER A 24 9.32 -1.70 -53.13
CA SER A 24 8.56 -0.44 -53.31
C SER A 24 7.71 -0.07 -52.08
N ALA A 25 7.60 1.24 -51.81
CA ALA A 25 7.10 1.92 -50.61
C ALA A 25 5.56 2.00 -50.45
N SER A 26 5.08 2.19 -49.20
CA SER A 26 4.14 3.27 -48.79
C SER A 26 3.44 2.99 -47.42
N THR A 27 3.57 3.91 -46.47
CA THR A 27 2.59 4.22 -45.38
C THR A 27 1.70 5.40 -45.85
N PRO A 28 0.64 5.87 -45.14
CA PRO A 28 -0.13 5.35 -43.99
C PRO A 28 -1.68 5.49 -44.14
N LYS A 29 -2.50 4.75 -43.36
CA LYS A 29 -3.89 5.16 -43.01
C LYS A 29 -4.34 4.59 -41.64
N ASN A 30 -4.59 5.49 -40.67
CA ASN A 30 -5.55 5.32 -39.56
C ASN A 30 -7.00 5.42 -40.10
N PRO A 31 -8.11 5.13 -39.37
CA PRO A 31 -8.32 5.06 -37.90
C PRO A 31 -9.01 3.74 -37.47
N VAL A 32 -9.17 3.39 -36.19
CA VAL A 32 -10.32 3.79 -35.35
C VAL A 32 -10.09 3.40 -33.88
N ALA A 33 -10.48 4.33 -33.02
CA ALA A 33 -10.56 4.21 -31.58
C ALA A 33 -11.39 3.00 -31.14
N VAL A 34 -10.77 2.12 -30.37
CA VAL A 34 -11.51 1.15 -29.55
C VAL A 34 -11.85 1.89 -28.26
N LYS A 35 -13.12 2.23 -28.11
CA LYS A 35 -13.68 2.73 -26.85
C LYS A 35 -13.48 1.67 -25.77
N ASP A 36 -12.75 2.05 -24.72
CA ASP A 36 -12.80 1.43 -23.41
C ASP A 36 -14.22 1.55 -22.84
N GLU A 37 -15.08 0.58 -23.14
CA GLU A 37 -16.34 0.35 -22.43
C GLU A 37 -16.18 -0.84 -21.49
N ALA A 38 -15.48 -0.62 -20.38
CA ALA A 38 -15.49 -1.52 -19.23
C ALA A 38 -15.35 -0.72 -17.93
N LYS A 39 -16.25 0.23 -17.68
CA LYS A 39 -16.25 0.98 -16.41
C LYS A 39 -17.65 1.33 -15.94
N GLU A 40 -18.50 0.33 -15.65
CA GLU A 40 -19.70 0.60 -14.83
C GLU A 40 -20.38 -0.62 -14.16
N LYS A 41 -19.61 -1.58 -13.61
CA LYS A 41 -20.18 -2.65 -12.75
C LYS A 41 -19.42 -2.94 -11.45
N GLY A 42 -18.47 -2.09 -11.06
CA GLY A 42 -17.54 -2.39 -9.95
C GLY A 42 -17.76 -1.64 -8.63
N LYS A 43 -18.77 -0.76 -8.52
CA LYS A 43 -18.90 0.13 -7.35
C LYS A 43 -19.84 -0.37 -6.24
N GLU A 44 -20.64 -1.40 -6.47
CA GLU A 44 -21.64 -1.83 -5.47
C GLU A 44 -21.07 -2.64 -4.29
N ASN A 45 -19.84 -3.15 -4.38
CA ASN A 45 -19.27 -3.99 -3.32
C ASN A 45 -18.02 -3.41 -2.62
N VAL A 46 -17.73 -2.12 -2.84
CA VAL A 46 -16.62 -1.42 -2.16
C VAL A 46 -17.16 -0.67 -0.94
N ARG A 47 -16.57 -0.90 0.23
CA ARG A 47 -17.02 -0.39 1.53
C ARG A 47 -15.95 0.49 2.19
N ALA A 48 -16.38 1.43 3.03
CA ALA A 48 -15.44 2.21 3.83
C ALA A 48 -14.72 1.31 4.85
N PRO A 49 -13.42 1.56 5.13
CA PRO A 49 -12.66 0.79 6.11
C PRO A 49 -13.24 0.95 7.53
N ASN A 50 -13.12 -0.10 8.34
CA ASN A 50 -13.28 -0.01 9.79
C ASN A 50 -12.06 0.73 10.41
N LYS A 51 -12.07 0.95 11.74
CA LYS A 51 -10.99 1.65 12.46
C LYS A 51 -9.60 1.00 12.30
N GLY A 52 -9.55 -0.26 11.90
CA GLY A 52 -8.33 -1.01 11.64
C GLY A 52 -8.07 -1.24 10.16
N ASN A 53 -8.60 -0.41 9.26
CA ASN A 53 -8.32 -0.46 7.81
C ASN A 53 -8.77 -1.74 7.09
N GLY A 54 -9.59 -2.57 7.71
CA GLY A 54 -10.23 -3.74 7.09
C GLY A 54 -11.74 -3.57 7.02
N LEU A 55 -12.49 -4.65 7.19
CA LEU A 55 -13.96 -4.64 7.18
C LEU A 55 -14.55 -5.47 8.32
N ASP A 56 -15.75 -5.06 8.73
CA ASP A 56 -16.62 -5.84 9.59
C ASP A 56 -17.64 -6.56 8.69
N LEU A 57 -17.58 -7.89 8.65
CA LEU A 57 -18.49 -8.74 7.91
C LEU A 57 -19.48 -9.41 8.87
N GLU A 58 -20.46 -10.12 8.32
CA GLU A 58 -21.52 -10.74 9.12
C GLU A 58 -20.99 -11.79 10.11
N LYS A 59 -20.00 -12.59 9.69
CA LYS A 59 -19.51 -13.74 10.48
C LYS A 59 -18.17 -13.50 11.18
N TYR A 60 -17.44 -12.46 10.80
CA TYR A 60 -16.12 -12.16 11.31
C TYR A 60 -15.73 -10.73 10.92
N SER A 61 -14.71 -10.17 11.56
CA SER A 61 -14.10 -8.91 11.15
C SER A 61 -12.62 -9.11 10.88
N TRP A 62 -12.04 -8.19 10.13
CA TRP A 62 -10.60 -8.15 9.94
C TRP A 62 -10.09 -6.72 9.92
N THR A 63 -8.84 -6.57 10.32
CA THR A 63 -8.08 -5.33 10.33
C THR A 63 -6.72 -5.59 9.69
N GLN A 64 -6.00 -4.55 9.31
CA GLN A 64 -4.71 -4.68 8.68
C GLN A 64 -3.79 -3.49 8.93
N THR A 65 -2.51 -3.78 8.82
CA THR A 65 -1.44 -2.81 8.56
C THR A 65 -0.84 -3.12 7.19
N LEU A 66 0.23 -2.42 6.79
CA LEU A 66 0.99 -2.82 5.61
C LEU A 66 1.65 -4.20 5.77
N GLN A 67 1.94 -4.62 7.00
CA GLN A 67 2.71 -5.84 7.27
C GLN A 67 1.81 -7.06 7.52
N GLU A 68 0.65 -6.84 8.13
CA GLU A 68 -0.14 -7.92 8.72
C GLU A 68 -1.65 -7.72 8.49
N VAL A 69 -2.38 -8.82 8.57
CA VAL A 69 -3.85 -8.84 8.66
C VAL A 69 -4.23 -9.59 9.93
N THR A 70 -5.12 -9.02 10.74
CA THR A 70 -5.67 -9.67 11.93
C THR A 70 -7.14 -9.97 11.69
N VAL A 71 -7.52 -11.23 11.80
CA VAL A 71 -8.89 -11.72 11.60
C VAL A 71 -9.47 -12.09 12.96
N SER A 72 -10.67 -11.61 13.26
CA SER A 72 -11.41 -11.93 14.50
C SER A 72 -12.72 -12.62 14.16
N VAL A 73 -12.85 -13.86 14.63
CA VAL A 73 -14.02 -14.72 14.37
C VAL A 73 -14.74 -14.99 15.71
N PRO A 74 -15.94 -14.43 15.93
CA PRO A 74 -16.75 -14.76 17.09
C PRO A 74 -17.12 -16.25 17.11
N VAL A 75 -17.03 -16.88 18.27
CA VAL A 75 -17.42 -18.28 18.51
C VAL A 75 -18.27 -18.39 19.78
N PRO A 76 -19.05 -19.47 19.96
CA PRO A 76 -19.85 -19.66 21.16
C PRO A 76 -18.98 -19.62 22.42
N GLU A 77 -19.51 -18.99 23.48
CA GLU A 77 -18.81 -18.88 24.77
C GLU A 77 -18.48 -20.26 25.36
N GLY A 78 -17.25 -20.38 25.90
CA GLY A 78 -16.74 -21.64 26.42
C GLY A 78 -16.18 -22.58 25.34
N THR A 79 -15.99 -22.07 24.12
CA THR A 79 -15.26 -22.79 23.07
C THR A 79 -13.88 -23.19 23.59
N LYS A 80 -13.44 -24.41 23.28
CA LYS A 80 -12.11 -24.91 23.64
C LYS A 80 -11.27 -25.07 22.38
N SER A 81 -9.97 -24.78 22.48
CA SER A 81 -9.05 -24.80 21.33
C SER A 81 -9.05 -26.10 20.54
N ARG A 82 -9.28 -27.26 21.20
CA ARG A 82 -9.39 -28.57 20.53
C ARG A 82 -10.55 -28.70 19.54
N PHE A 83 -11.53 -27.80 19.61
CA PHE A 83 -12.66 -27.74 18.68
C PHE A 83 -12.46 -26.74 17.56
N VAL A 84 -11.40 -25.93 17.61
CA VAL A 84 -11.07 -24.98 16.55
C VAL A 84 -10.42 -25.72 15.39
N VAL A 85 -10.93 -25.48 14.18
CA VAL A 85 -10.29 -25.88 12.92
C VAL A 85 -9.64 -24.63 12.36
N HIS A 86 -8.32 -24.66 12.23
CA HIS A 86 -7.53 -23.57 11.68
C HIS A 86 -6.49 -24.14 10.71
N GLU A 87 -6.48 -23.64 9.48
CA GLU A 87 -5.50 -23.99 8.47
C GLU A 87 -5.11 -22.75 7.67
N VAL A 88 -3.82 -22.45 7.63
CA VAL A 88 -3.24 -21.37 6.83
C VAL A 88 -2.30 -21.98 5.81
N LYS A 89 -2.56 -21.69 4.54
CA LYS A 89 -1.65 -21.95 3.43
C LYS A 89 -1.24 -20.62 2.80
N LYS A 90 -0.25 -20.67 1.91
CA LYS A 90 0.33 -19.48 1.27
C LYS A 90 -0.73 -18.51 0.74
N ASN A 91 -1.79 -18.99 0.10
CA ASN A 91 -2.87 -18.17 -0.48
C ASN A 91 -4.26 -18.60 -0.01
N HIS A 92 -4.39 -19.24 1.16
CA HIS A 92 -5.69 -19.79 1.58
C HIS A 92 -5.83 -19.81 3.09
N LEU A 93 -7.01 -19.46 3.58
CA LEU A 93 -7.36 -19.50 5.00
C LEU A 93 -8.61 -20.34 5.20
N LYS A 94 -8.56 -21.22 6.21
CA LYS A 94 -9.72 -21.94 6.71
C LYS A 94 -9.81 -21.81 8.22
N VAL A 95 -10.95 -21.32 8.70
CA VAL A 95 -11.23 -21.12 10.14
C VAL A 95 -12.65 -21.54 10.44
N GLY A 96 -12.87 -22.29 11.51
CA GLY A 96 -14.19 -22.67 11.97
C GLY A 96 -14.16 -23.59 13.18
N LEU A 97 -15.27 -24.26 13.44
CA LEU A 97 -15.40 -25.24 14.52
C LEU A 97 -15.55 -26.66 13.96
N LYS A 98 -14.95 -27.62 14.63
CA LYS A 98 -14.99 -29.03 14.25
C LYS A 98 -16.43 -29.54 14.20
N GLY A 99 -16.81 -30.16 13.09
CA GLY A 99 -18.16 -30.68 12.87
C GLY A 99 -19.20 -29.64 12.45
N GLN A 100 -18.80 -28.38 12.24
CA GLN A 100 -19.63 -27.32 11.67
C GLN A 100 -19.08 -26.90 10.29
N PRO A 101 -19.90 -26.27 9.43
CA PRO A 101 -19.39 -25.58 8.26
C PRO A 101 -18.32 -24.55 8.66
N PRO A 102 -17.22 -24.43 7.89
CA PRO A 102 -16.19 -23.44 8.17
C PRO A 102 -16.77 -22.03 8.09
N ILE A 103 -16.31 -21.15 8.97
CA ILE A 103 -16.71 -19.74 8.97
C ILE A 103 -15.99 -19.01 7.85
N ILE A 104 -14.71 -19.35 7.64
CA ILE A 104 -13.87 -18.88 6.54
C ILE A 104 -13.30 -20.12 5.86
N ASP A 105 -13.42 -20.22 4.54
CA ASP A 105 -12.79 -21.25 3.71
C ASP A 105 -12.62 -20.66 2.30
N GLY A 106 -11.46 -20.08 2.01
CA GLY A 106 -11.26 -19.46 0.71
C GLY A 106 -9.85 -18.94 0.43
N GLU A 107 -9.67 -18.54 -0.83
CA GLU A 107 -8.42 -18.01 -1.35
C GLU A 107 -8.19 -16.58 -0.83
N LEU A 108 -7.04 -16.35 -0.20
CA LEU A 108 -6.63 -15.05 0.29
C LEU A 108 -6.39 -14.06 -0.86
N PHE A 109 -6.53 -12.76 -0.59
CA PHE A 109 -6.25 -11.71 -1.57
C PHE A 109 -4.81 -11.78 -2.12
N GLN A 110 -3.82 -12.00 -1.25
CA GLN A 110 -2.41 -12.18 -1.62
C GLN A 110 -1.72 -13.21 -0.70
N SER A 111 -0.47 -13.54 -1.04
CA SER A 111 0.32 -14.51 -0.29
C SER A 111 0.70 -14.04 1.12
N VAL A 112 0.76 -15.00 2.04
CA VAL A 112 1.23 -14.83 3.42
C VAL A 112 2.48 -15.67 3.69
N LYS A 113 3.30 -15.23 4.65
CA LYS A 113 4.41 -15.99 5.20
C LYS A 113 3.87 -16.96 6.24
N VAL A 114 3.49 -18.17 5.81
CA VAL A 114 2.77 -19.15 6.64
C VAL A 114 3.47 -19.44 7.99
N ALA A 115 4.81 -19.47 8.01
CA ALA A 115 5.59 -19.71 9.23
C ALA A 115 5.46 -18.58 10.28
N ASP A 116 5.09 -17.37 9.83
CA ASP A 116 4.92 -16.17 10.66
C ASP A 116 3.43 -15.87 10.89
N CYS A 117 2.54 -16.83 10.65
CA CYS A 117 1.13 -16.71 10.95
C CYS A 117 0.80 -17.45 12.25
N PHE A 118 0.01 -16.83 13.11
CA PHE A 118 -0.37 -17.38 14.41
C PHE A 118 -1.87 -17.27 14.63
N TRP A 119 -2.40 -18.12 15.50
CA TRP A 119 -3.78 -17.99 15.94
C TRP A 119 -3.88 -18.21 17.45
N SER A 120 -4.88 -17.60 18.06
CA SER A 120 -5.22 -17.76 19.46
C SER A 120 -6.73 -17.87 19.62
N LEU A 121 -7.15 -18.41 20.78
CA LEU A 121 -8.54 -18.38 21.22
C LEU A 121 -8.61 -17.45 22.42
N GLU A 122 -9.23 -16.29 22.24
CA GLU A 122 -9.33 -15.22 23.22
C GLU A 122 -10.65 -15.35 24.01
N ASP A 123 -10.53 -15.35 25.33
CA ASP A 123 -11.64 -15.44 26.29
C ASP A 123 -12.63 -16.61 26.07
N GLN A 124 -12.23 -17.64 25.30
CA GLN A 124 -13.10 -18.73 24.85
C GLN A 124 -14.32 -18.23 24.04
N LYS A 125 -14.21 -17.06 23.39
CA LYS A 125 -15.27 -16.37 22.66
C LYS A 125 -14.86 -15.87 21.28
N PHE A 126 -13.57 -15.70 21.02
CA PHE A 126 -13.07 -15.19 19.73
C PHE A 126 -11.86 -15.99 19.27
N ILE A 127 -11.86 -16.43 18.02
CA ILE A 127 -10.63 -16.90 17.36
C ILE A 127 -9.97 -15.69 16.71
N SER A 128 -8.73 -15.42 17.10
CA SER A 128 -7.90 -14.37 16.51
C SER A 128 -6.84 -15.03 15.62
N VAL A 129 -6.73 -14.61 14.37
CA VAL A 129 -5.73 -15.12 13.40
C VAL A 129 -4.90 -13.95 12.91
N LEU A 130 -3.60 -14.00 13.14
CA LEU A 130 -2.63 -13.05 12.61
C LEU A 130 -1.98 -13.65 11.37
N LEU A 131 -2.13 -12.96 10.24
CA LEU A 131 -1.55 -13.31 8.96
C LEU A 131 -0.44 -12.32 8.60
N THR A 132 0.80 -12.81 8.52
CA THR A 132 1.92 -11.98 8.06
C THR A 132 1.94 -11.94 6.54
N LYS A 133 1.78 -10.76 5.95
CA LYS A 133 1.79 -10.59 4.49
C LYS A 133 3.17 -10.90 3.92
N GLN A 134 3.19 -11.54 2.75
CA GLN A 134 4.41 -11.71 1.99
C GLN A 134 4.83 -10.40 1.32
N ASN A 135 3.89 -9.68 0.70
CA ASN A 135 4.10 -8.31 0.24
C ASN A 135 3.70 -7.33 1.33
N GLN A 136 4.66 -6.60 1.88
CA GLN A 136 4.46 -5.66 2.99
C GLN A 136 4.36 -4.20 2.52
N MET A 137 4.10 -3.97 1.23
CA MET A 137 3.90 -2.64 0.64
C MET A 137 2.45 -2.37 0.20
N ASP A 138 1.60 -3.40 0.19
CA ASP A 138 0.24 -3.31 -0.34
C ASP A 138 -0.85 -3.43 0.74
N TRP A 139 -1.85 -2.57 0.61
CA TRP A 139 -3.12 -2.72 1.32
C TRP A 139 -3.99 -3.78 0.64
N TRP A 140 -4.52 -4.70 1.44
CA TRP A 140 -5.42 -5.72 0.95
C TRP A 140 -6.80 -5.11 0.75
N LYS A 141 -7.43 -5.42 -0.39
CA LYS A 141 -8.79 -4.96 -0.68
C LYS A 141 -9.83 -5.87 -0.03
N CYS A 142 -9.55 -7.13 0.19
CA CYS A 142 -10.43 -8.05 0.91
C CYS A 142 -9.57 -9.07 1.67
N LEU A 143 -10.18 -9.84 2.57
CA LEU A 143 -9.50 -10.97 3.19
C LEU A 143 -9.47 -12.16 2.22
N VAL A 144 -10.66 -12.58 1.78
CA VAL A 144 -10.88 -13.68 0.83
C VAL A 144 -11.39 -13.13 -0.50
N LYS A 145 -10.90 -13.66 -1.62
CA LYS A 145 -11.34 -13.26 -2.96
C LYS A 145 -12.84 -13.54 -3.14
N GLY A 146 -13.54 -12.60 -3.76
CA GLY A 146 -14.99 -12.68 -4.00
C GLY A 146 -15.86 -12.09 -2.89
N GLU A 147 -15.28 -11.77 -1.73
CA GLU A 147 -15.95 -11.00 -0.68
C GLU A 147 -15.94 -9.49 -0.97
N PRO A 148 -16.71 -8.69 -0.20
CA PRO A 148 -16.68 -7.23 -0.31
C PRO A 148 -15.27 -6.65 -0.18
N GLU A 149 -15.00 -5.62 -0.98
CA GLU A 149 -13.71 -4.93 -0.97
C GLU A 149 -13.75 -3.67 -0.09
N VAL A 150 -12.63 -3.33 0.53
CA VAL A 150 -12.41 -2.08 1.24
C VAL A 150 -11.88 -1.02 0.28
N ASP A 151 -12.36 0.21 0.45
CA ASP A 151 -11.83 1.38 -0.23
C ASP A 151 -10.44 1.74 0.31
N THR A 152 -9.39 1.17 -0.29
CA THR A 152 -8.00 1.37 0.14
C THR A 152 -7.52 2.82 -0.02
N GLN A 153 -8.28 3.70 -0.69
CA GLN A 153 -7.96 5.13 -0.74
C GLN A 153 -8.29 5.87 0.56
N LYS A 154 -9.08 5.25 1.45
CA LYS A 154 -9.50 5.81 2.74
C LYS A 154 -8.79 5.17 3.93
N VAL A 155 -7.80 4.32 3.67
CA VAL A 155 -7.02 3.65 4.71
C VAL A 155 -5.98 4.60 5.29
N GLU A 156 -5.87 4.62 6.61
CA GLU A 156 -4.91 5.45 7.34
C GLU A 156 -3.70 4.62 7.80
N PRO A 157 -2.47 4.94 7.37
CA PRO A 157 -1.27 4.28 7.90
C PRO A 157 -1.14 4.49 9.41
N ALA A 158 -0.68 3.47 10.14
CA ALA A 158 -0.63 3.47 11.61
C ALA A 158 0.16 4.63 12.24
N SER A 159 1.13 5.23 11.51
CA SER A 159 1.91 6.38 11.96
C SER A 159 1.32 7.75 11.57
N SER A 160 0.10 7.78 11.01
CA SER A 160 -0.48 9.01 10.44
C SER A 160 -1.27 9.83 11.45
N LYS A 161 -1.48 9.30 12.66
CA LYS A 161 -2.11 10.05 13.73
C LYS A 161 -1.09 10.97 14.36
N LEU A 162 -1.10 12.20 13.87
CA LEU A 162 -0.31 13.30 14.42
C LEU A 162 -0.52 13.50 15.93
N SER A 163 -1.67 13.06 16.46
CA SER A 163 -2.01 13.07 17.89
C SER A 163 -1.13 12.16 18.74
N ASP A 164 -0.53 11.13 18.14
CA ASP A 164 0.24 10.10 18.85
C ASP A 164 1.73 10.47 18.92
N LEU A 165 2.12 11.58 18.29
CA LEU A 165 3.45 12.16 18.34
C LEU A 165 3.56 13.11 19.55
N ASP A 166 4.74 13.18 20.16
CA ASP A 166 5.04 14.21 21.15
C ASP A 166 4.89 15.62 20.52
N PRO A 167 4.62 16.67 21.33
CA PRO A 167 4.31 18.00 20.81
C PRO A 167 5.37 18.59 19.85
N GLU A 168 6.65 18.29 20.07
CA GLU A 168 7.75 18.82 19.26
C GLU A 168 7.83 18.11 17.91
N THR A 169 7.76 16.77 17.90
CA THR A 169 7.71 15.98 16.67
C THR A 169 6.45 16.30 15.87
N ARG A 170 5.31 16.44 16.55
CA ARG A 170 4.04 16.82 15.93
C ARG A 170 4.15 18.15 15.18
N GLN A 171 4.67 19.19 15.82
CA GLN A 171 4.85 20.51 15.22
C GLN A 171 5.76 20.45 13.98
N THR A 172 6.81 19.64 14.05
CA THR A 172 7.75 19.43 12.94
C THR A 172 7.07 18.74 11.76
N VAL A 173 6.28 17.69 12.00
CA VAL A 173 5.54 16.98 10.93
C VAL A 173 4.43 17.87 10.35
N GLU A 174 3.70 18.62 11.18
CA GLU A 174 2.71 19.62 10.75
C GLU A 174 3.35 20.66 9.81
N LYS A 175 4.52 21.21 10.20
CA LYS A 175 5.29 22.15 9.37
C LYS A 175 5.71 21.52 8.04
N MET A 176 6.24 20.30 8.05
CA MET A 176 6.65 19.60 6.82
C MET A 176 5.46 19.35 5.89
N MET A 177 4.31 18.94 6.43
CA MET A 177 3.09 18.75 5.63
C MET A 177 2.58 20.06 5.03
N PHE A 178 2.62 21.16 5.79
CA PHE A 178 2.27 22.49 5.30
C PHE A 178 3.23 22.95 4.18
N ASP A 179 4.53 22.86 4.41
CA ASP A 179 5.56 23.28 3.45
C ASP A 179 5.48 22.46 2.15
N GLN A 180 5.26 21.14 2.24
CA GLN A 180 5.07 20.28 1.07
C GLN A 180 3.83 20.67 0.26
N ARG A 181 2.73 21.03 0.93
CA ARG A 181 1.51 21.52 0.27
C ARG A 181 1.76 22.87 -0.40
N GLN A 182 2.37 23.82 0.30
CA GLN A 182 2.71 25.14 -0.25
C GLN A 182 3.60 25.02 -1.48
N LYS A 183 4.65 24.18 -1.41
CA LYS A 183 5.55 23.91 -2.54
C LYS A 183 4.81 23.35 -3.76
N SER A 184 3.85 22.44 -3.56
CA SER A 184 3.05 21.91 -4.67
C SER A 184 2.14 22.96 -5.33
N MET A 185 1.77 24.00 -4.59
CA MET A 185 0.95 25.11 -5.05
C MET A 185 1.79 26.33 -5.49
N GLY A 186 3.12 26.24 -5.44
CA GLY A 186 4.02 27.38 -5.71
C GLY A 186 3.87 28.53 -4.71
N LEU A 187 3.36 28.25 -3.50
CA LEU A 187 3.16 29.21 -2.43
C LEU A 187 4.34 29.20 -1.45
N PRO A 188 4.54 30.28 -0.67
CA PRO A 188 5.66 30.38 0.27
C PRO A 188 5.61 29.35 1.40
N SER A 189 6.77 28.83 1.78
CA SER A 189 6.92 27.92 2.93
C SER A 189 6.68 28.64 4.27
N SER A 190 6.56 27.89 5.36
CA SER A 190 6.39 28.43 6.72
C SER A 190 7.52 29.38 7.11
N ASP A 191 8.77 29.05 6.74
CA ASP A 191 9.94 29.86 7.06
C ASP A 191 9.98 31.15 6.24
N GLU A 192 9.56 31.08 4.98
CA GLU A 192 9.42 32.25 4.11
C GLU A 192 8.31 33.18 4.59
N MET A 193 7.16 32.63 5.01
CA MET A 193 6.07 33.41 5.59
C MET A 193 6.52 34.13 6.88
N GLN A 194 7.20 33.42 7.78
CA GLN A 194 7.75 34.04 8.99
C GLN A 194 8.74 35.15 8.67
N LYS A 195 9.64 34.93 7.70
CA LYS A 195 10.61 35.94 7.27
C LYS A 195 9.91 37.16 6.65
N GLN A 196 8.89 36.96 5.83
CA GLN A 196 8.08 38.02 5.24
C GLN A 196 7.34 38.82 6.31
N GLU A 197 6.77 38.16 7.31
CA GLU A 197 6.08 38.82 8.42
C GLU A 197 7.04 39.64 9.27
N LEU A 198 8.22 39.09 9.59
CA LEU A 198 9.25 39.79 10.34
C LEU A 198 9.75 41.04 9.60
N LEU A 199 9.99 40.91 8.30
CA LEU A 199 10.39 42.02 7.44
C LEU A 199 9.28 43.08 7.38
N LYS A 200 8.03 42.67 7.19
CA LYS A 200 6.87 43.59 7.15
C LYS A 200 6.73 44.37 8.47
N LYS A 201 6.91 43.70 9.60
CA LYS A 201 6.87 44.35 10.92
C LYS A 201 8.03 45.32 11.10
N PHE A 202 9.22 44.95 10.64
CA PHE A 202 10.40 45.81 10.67
C PHE A 202 10.22 47.06 9.81
N MET A 203 9.71 46.92 8.58
CA MET A 203 9.41 48.04 7.68
C MET A 203 8.36 48.98 8.27
N ALA A 204 7.33 48.45 8.94
CA ALA A 204 6.29 49.27 9.58
C ALA A 204 6.82 50.07 10.79
N GLN A 205 7.83 49.55 11.50
CA GLN A 205 8.45 50.23 12.63
C GLN A 205 9.55 51.22 12.21
N HIS A 206 10.04 51.11 10.98
CA HIS A 206 11.08 51.96 10.42
C HIS A 206 10.68 52.53 9.04
N PRO A 207 9.64 53.39 8.99
CA PRO A 207 9.12 53.95 7.74
C PRO A 207 10.11 54.84 6.98
N ASP A 208 11.16 55.34 7.65
CA ASP A 208 12.22 56.17 7.06
C ASP A 208 13.31 55.35 6.35
N MET A 209 13.27 54.01 6.45
CA MET A 209 14.26 53.12 5.85
C MET A 209 13.80 52.67 4.45
N ASP A 210 14.60 52.93 3.42
CA ASP A 210 14.29 52.57 2.02
C ASP A 210 14.77 51.15 1.68
N PHE A 211 13.82 50.24 1.45
CA PHE A 211 14.07 48.84 1.09
C PHE A 211 14.07 48.59 -0.43
N SER A 212 13.96 49.62 -1.26
CA SER A 212 13.91 49.49 -2.73
C SER A 212 15.16 48.86 -3.34
N LYS A 213 16.29 48.85 -2.63
CA LYS A 213 17.57 48.25 -3.04
C LYS A 213 17.86 46.89 -2.40
N ALA A 214 16.97 46.36 -1.56
CA ALA A 214 17.17 45.07 -0.92
C ALA A 214 16.81 43.93 -1.88
N THR A 215 17.80 43.11 -2.25
CA THR A 215 17.56 41.93 -3.09
C THR A 215 16.92 40.83 -2.26
N MET A 216 15.64 40.55 -2.52
CA MET A 216 14.95 39.38 -2.00
C MET A 216 15.42 38.16 -2.80
N LEU A 217 16.45 37.47 -2.31
CA LEU A 217 16.82 36.14 -2.80
C LEU A 217 15.67 35.19 -2.46
N GLY A 218 14.94 34.77 -3.50
CA GLY A 218 13.99 33.67 -3.49
C GLY A 218 14.66 32.34 -3.80
#